data_AF-A0A8J8NS12-F1
#
_entry.id   AF-A0A8J8NS12-F1
#
_cell.length_a   1.000
_cell.length_b   1.000
_cell.length_c   1.000
_cell.angle_alpha   90.00
_cell.angle_beta   90.00
_cell.angle_gamma   90.00
#
_symmetry.space_group_name_H-M   'P 1'
#
loop_
_entity.id
_entity.type
_entity.pdbx_description
1 polymer ?
#
loop_
_entity_poly.entity_id
_entity_poly.type
_entity_poly.pdbx_seq_one_letter_code
_entity_poly.pdbx_strand_id
1 'polypeptide(L)'
;MNSRLGGSMYESESQRLQREADNFTKKFEHEKKRLMILEDQYKQMIEELEEKKTHLKQVRPPTAIMKRDEHKIKLFENNLDQALIRYNEIQTQNKRLRQEIDVMRKEQRNQLRVNKNLVKDIQGMAENAKKLNVTTYAGQRLSEETNNQILALKANHEVQKLTFERNIKSLQDKLKEKDQREEDLEEEKKKALAGLKASKDAALGKTKAAGGIVATQEFANPVAVLKLRLSKWTTNNKEKKNLMDMYVRNVKIIEDAFDQIKEATGISSVEEIVTTFIKAEEQNYSLYNYVNMLNSEIDTIEEQNRSIEGQIAKHESLAVMSHQEKDKMRIRLTSEIEEMKAATVAKEQQIQAMESQMLRIKDYVQGMVESFREANSTFPLMVAKHMHYEEETQFNEQNVTLYLSELEEYSSMLITYLAYKNEMPDAAVSALSLDQMVEKDKEAGPLHIEAPSSNDAETEDEVITNGKDLYKRFENLVHKDQINIGGQGAAAHAGSHKDQYSKAGGSHMRHQKE
;
A
#
# COMPACT_ATOMS: atom_id res chain seq x y z
N MET A 1 127.62 -85.60 -59.84
CA MET A 1 127.82 -86.99 -60.29
C MET A 1 126.50 -87.52 -60.86
N ASN A 2 126.56 -87.99 -62.11
CA ASN A 2 125.67 -88.90 -62.84
C ASN A 2 124.16 -88.61 -63.04
N SER A 3 123.89 -87.96 -64.19
CA SER A 3 123.06 -88.43 -65.33
C SER A 3 122.21 -89.71 -65.20
N ARG A 4 120.93 -89.59 -65.61
CA ARG A 4 120.28 -90.30 -66.74
C ARG A 4 118.89 -89.68 -66.99
N LEU A 5 118.71 -88.88 -68.04
CA LEU A 5 118.18 -89.25 -69.37
C LEU A 5 116.66 -89.54 -69.40
N GLY A 6 115.93 -88.63 -70.07
CA GLY A 6 114.90 -89.00 -71.05
C GLY A 6 113.44 -88.79 -70.65
N GLY A 7 112.81 -87.72 -71.17
CA GLY A 7 111.36 -87.58 -71.15
C GLY A 7 110.87 -86.15 -71.38
N SER A 8 110.97 -85.65 -72.61
CA SER A 8 110.21 -84.48 -73.07
C SER A 8 108.71 -84.76 -72.90
N MET A 9 108.03 -83.99 -72.07
CA MET A 9 106.59 -83.78 -72.20
C MET A 9 106.35 -82.27 -72.21
N TYR A 10 106.31 -81.72 -73.43
CA TYR A 10 105.56 -80.51 -73.70
C TYR A 10 104.18 -80.71 -73.07
N GLU A 11 103.81 -79.82 -72.16
CA GLU A 11 102.44 -79.78 -71.69
C GLU A 11 101.54 -79.65 -72.93
N SER A 12 100.64 -80.62 -73.12
CA SER A 12 99.76 -80.64 -74.28
C SER A 12 98.98 -79.33 -74.34
N GLU A 13 98.76 -78.76 -75.52
CA GLU A 13 97.94 -77.54 -75.68
C GLU A 13 96.56 -77.69 -75.00
N SER A 14 96.05 -78.92 -74.97
CA SER A 14 94.87 -79.31 -74.21
C SER A 14 94.98 -79.09 -72.70
N GLN A 15 96.11 -79.37 -72.07
CA GLN A 15 96.35 -79.12 -70.64
C GLN A 15 96.48 -77.62 -70.32
N ARG A 16 97.08 -76.83 -71.22
CA ARG A 16 97.13 -75.36 -71.09
C ARG A 16 95.72 -74.74 -71.18
N LEU A 17 94.94 -75.15 -72.18
CA LEU A 17 93.54 -74.76 -72.36
C LEU A 17 92.67 -75.19 -71.18
N GLN A 18 92.91 -76.38 -70.62
CA GLN A 18 92.21 -76.85 -69.42
C GLN A 18 92.49 -75.94 -68.21
N ARG A 19 93.76 -75.57 -67.97
CA ARG A 19 94.12 -74.63 -66.89
C ARG A 19 93.56 -73.23 -67.11
N GLU A 20 93.49 -72.78 -68.35
CA GLU A 20 92.92 -71.48 -68.71
C GLU A 20 91.39 -71.48 -68.52
N ALA A 21 90.71 -72.56 -68.93
CA ALA A 21 89.29 -72.78 -68.66
C ALA A 21 88.99 -72.84 -67.15
N ASP A 22 89.79 -73.57 -66.36
CA ASP A 22 89.62 -73.63 -64.91
C ASP A 22 89.83 -72.27 -64.23
N ASN A 23 90.79 -71.47 -64.73
CA ASN A 23 91.01 -70.10 -64.24
C ASN A 23 89.85 -69.15 -64.61
N PHE A 24 89.30 -69.27 -65.83
CA PHE A 24 88.11 -68.51 -66.21
C PHE A 24 86.89 -68.92 -65.41
N THR A 25 86.70 -70.22 -65.13
CA THR A 25 85.64 -70.73 -64.26
C THR A 25 85.78 -70.17 -62.84
N LYS A 26 86.99 -70.16 -62.26
CA LYS A 26 87.23 -69.57 -60.93
C LYS A 26 86.94 -68.07 -60.88
N LYS A 27 87.34 -67.32 -61.91
CA LYS A 27 87.04 -65.89 -62.04
C LYS A 27 85.55 -65.64 -62.22
N PHE A 28 84.88 -66.46 -63.03
CA PHE A 28 83.44 -66.41 -63.22
C PHE A 28 82.69 -66.70 -61.91
N GLU A 29 83.12 -67.69 -61.14
CA GLU A 29 82.55 -67.97 -59.81
C GLU A 29 82.78 -66.82 -58.81
N HIS A 30 83.96 -66.19 -58.83
CA HIS A 30 84.22 -65.01 -57.99
C HIS A 30 83.34 -63.83 -58.38
N GLU A 31 83.19 -63.57 -59.68
CA GLU A 31 82.35 -62.46 -60.16
C GLU A 31 80.87 -62.75 -59.90
N LYS A 32 80.43 -64.01 -60.01
CA LYS A 32 79.07 -64.43 -59.65
C LYS A 32 78.80 -64.23 -58.16
N LYS A 33 79.74 -64.57 -57.28
CA LYS A 33 79.63 -64.30 -55.83
C LYS A 33 79.60 -62.81 -55.53
N ARG A 34 80.43 -62.01 -56.23
CA ARG A 34 80.44 -60.55 -56.11
C ARG A 34 79.11 -59.93 -56.57
N LEU A 35 78.55 -60.41 -57.67
CA LEU A 35 77.24 -60.00 -58.17
C LEU A 35 76.15 -60.30 -57.13
N MET A 36 76.16 -61.51 -56.55
CA MET A 36 75.19 -61.91 -55.52
C MET A 36 75.26 -61.00 -54.28
N ILE A 37 76.47 -60.68 -53.80
CA ILE A 37 76.65 -59.76 -52.67
C ILE A 37 76.13 -58.36 -53.02
N LEU A 38 76.39 -57.89 -54.25
CA LEU A 38 75.97 -56.56 -54.69
C LEU A 38 74.44 -56.48 -54.87
N GLU A 39 73.80 -57.55 -55.34
CA GLU A 39 72.34 -57.69 -55.42
C GLU A 39 71.69 -57.69 -54.03
N ASP A 40 72.29 -58.38 -53.06
CA ASP A 40 71.82 -58.38 -51.67
C ASP A 40 71.96 -56.99 -51.03
N GLN A 41 73.10 -56.31 -51.24
CA GLN A 41 73.30 -54.93 -50.80
C GLN A 41 72.30 -53.97 -51.46
N TYR A 42 72.03 -54.15 -52.76
CA TYR A 42 71.06 -53.33 -53.49
C TYR A 42 69.64 -53.52 -52.95
N LYS A 43 69.24 -54.76 -52.63
CA LYS A 43 67.95 -55.04 -51.98
C LYS A 43 67.84 -54.40 -50.61
N GLN A 44 68.85 -54.55 -49.76
CA GLN A 44 68.87 -53.91 -48.43
C GLN A 44 68.73 -52.39 -48.53
N MET A 45 69.44 -51.76 -49.47
CA MET A 45 69.35 -50.31 -49.69
C MET A 45 67.99 -49.86 -50.22
N ILE A 46 67.30 -50.69 -51.03
CA ILE A 46 65.92 -50.42 -51.44
C ILE A 46 64.98 -50.50 -50.24
N GLU A 47 65.11 -51.53 -49.43
CA GLU A 47 64.26 -51.76 -48.26
C GLU A 47 64.41 -50.62 -47.24
N GLU A 48 65.64 -50.21 -46.94
CA GLU A 48 65.90 -49.03 -46.10
C GLU A 48 65.31 -47.73 -46.69
N LEU A 49 65.34 -47.58 -48.01
CA LEU A 49 64.80 -46.40 -48.69
C LEU A 49 63.27 -46.39 -48.65
N GLU A 50 62.63 -47.55 -48.76
CA GLU A 50 61.19 -47.70 -48.55
C GLU A 50 60.77 -47.46 -47.10
N GLU A 51 61.53 -47.98 -46.13
CA GLU A 51 61.33 -47.68 -44.70
C GLU A 51 61.46 -46.18 -44.41
N LYS A 52 62.50 -45.52 -44.93
CA LYS A 52 62.66 -44.07 -44.78
C LYS A 52 61.52 -43.30 -45.46
N LYS A 53 61.06 -43.73 -46.63
CA LYS A 53 59.90 -43.12 -47.32
C LYS A 53 58.59 -43.31 -46.55
N THR A 54 58.35 -44.48 -45.99
CA THR A 54 57.14 -44.75 -45.19
C THR A 54 57.17 -43.98 -43.88
N HIS A 55 58.33 -43.91 -43.22
CA HIS A 55 58.54 -43.07 -42.04
C HIS A 55 58.30 -41.59 -42.34
N LEU A 56 58.83 -41.07 -43.46
CA LEU A 56 58.61 -39.68 -43.88
C LEU A 56 57.15 -39.39 -44.27
N LYS A 57 56.38 -40.40 -44.72
CA LYS A 57 54.94 -40.26 -44.99
C LYS A 57 54.11 -40.24 -43.71
N GLN A 58 54.52 -41.00 -42.68
CA GLN A 58 53.85 -41.01 -41.38
C GLN A 58 54.16 -39.76 -40.56
N VAL A 59 55.42 -39.31 -40.60
CA VAL A 59 55.86 -38.07 -39.98
C VAL A 59 55.44 -36.91 -40.87
N ARG A 60 54.31 -36.28 -40.57
CA ARG A 60 53.89 -35.03 -41.23
C ARG A 60 55.02 -33.98 -41.16
N PRO A 61 55.19 -33.11 -42.18
CA PRO A 61 56.20 -32.07 -42.15
C PRO A 61 56.06 -31.23 -40.87
N PRO A 62 57.15 -30.96 -40.13
CA PRO A 62 57.12 -30.15 -38.90
C PRO A 62 56.39 -28.81 -39.08
N THR A 63 56.50 -28.23 -40.27
CA THR A 63 55.83 -26.99 -40.69
C THR A 63 54.31 -27.08 -40.70
N ALA A 64 53.71 -28.24 -41.02
CA ALA A 64 52.26 -28.41 -41.04
C ALA A 64 51.69 -28.58 -39.62
N ILE A 65 52.44 -29.20 -38.70
CA ILE A 65 52.07 -29.34 -37.29
C ILE A 65 52.11 -27.97 -36.62
N MET A 66 53.20 -27.20 -36.82
CA MET A 66 53.33 -25.85 -36.29
C MET A 66 52.20 -24.92 -36.76
N LYS A 67 51.84 -24.94 -38.05
CA LYS A 67 50.72 -24.13 -38.56
C LYS A 67 49.37 -24.50 -37.94
N ARG A 68 49.13 -25.79 -37.70
CA ARG A 68 47.88 -26.24 -37.06
C ARG A 68 47.82 -25.80 -35.60
N ASP A 69 48.93 -25.94 -34.89
CA ASP A 69 49.00 -25.57 -33.48
C ASP A 69 48.97 -24.04 -33.30
N GLU A 70 49.55 -23.27 -34.23
CA GLU A 70 49.40 -21.81 -34.30
C GLU A 70 47.94 -21.39 -34.51
N HIS A 71 47.20 -22.06 -35.40
CA HIS A 71 45.76 -21.81 -35.57
C HIS A 71 44.97 -22.16 -34.30
N LYS A 72 45.34 -23.24 -33.60
CA LYS A 72 44.70 -23.59 -32.32
C LYS A 72 44.98 -22.58 -31.22
N ILE A 73 46.20 -22.05 -31.14
CA ILE A 73 46.57 -20.98 -30.21
C ILE A 73 45.71 -19.75 -30.49
N LYS A 74 45.62 -19.30 -31.75
CA LYS A 74 44.76 -18.18 -32.16
C LYS A 74 43.28 -18.40 -31.82
N LEU A 75 42.79 -19.63 -31.98
CA LEU A 75 41.41 -19.98 -31.60
C LEU A 75 41.21 -19.89 -30.08
N PHE A 76 42.16 -20.38 -29.28
CA PHE A 76 42.09 -20.29 -27.83
C PHE A 76 42.24 -18.86 -27.32
N GLU A 77 43.10 -18.04 -27.95
CA GLU A 77 43.21 -16.60 -27.68
C GLU A 77 41.88 -15.89 -27.95
N ASN A 78 41.27 -16.12 -29.11
CA ASN A 78 39.96 -15.56 -29.43
C ASN A 78 38.86 -16.02 -28.45
N ASN A 79 38.88 -17.30 -28.04
CA ASN A 79 37.91 -17.80 -27.06
C ASN A 79 38.14 -17.20 -25.67
N LEU A 80 39.39 -16.98 -25.28
CA LEU A 80 39.75 -16.32 -24.03
C LEU A 80 39.28 -14.86 -24.04
N ASP A 81 39.53 -14.13 -25.13
CA ASP A 81 39.08 -12.74 -25.27
C ASP A 81 37.56 -12.63 -25.20
N GLN A 82 36.83 -13.53 -25.87
CA GLN A 82 35.37 -13.59 -25.76
C GLN A 82 34.91 -13.90 -24.33
N ALA A 83 35.58 -14.80 -23.62
CA ALA A 83 35.27 -15.11 -22.22
C ALA A 83 35.54 -13.91 -21.30
N LEU A 84 36.62 -13.16 -21.54
CA LEU A 84 36.96 -11.95 -20.79
C LEU A 84 35.93 -10.83 -21.01
N ILE A 85 35.48 -10.64 -22.26
CA ILE A 85 34.42 -9.67 -22.57
C ILE A 85 33.14 -10.04 -21.80
N ARG A 86 32.70 -11.30 -21.87
CA ARG A 86 31.52 -11.78 -21.14
C ARG A 86 31.68 -11.62 -19.62
N TYR A 87 32.86 -11.91 -19.08
CA TYR A 87 33.15 -11.71 -17.66
C TYR A 87 33.02 -10.24 -17.26
N ASN A 88 33.59 -9.32 -18.03
CA ASN A 88 33.50 -7.88 -17.78
C ASN A 88 32.06 -7.35 -17.91
N GLU A 89 31.29 -7.87 -18.87
CA GLU A 89 29.86 -7.57 -19.02
C GLU A 89 29.07 -8.01 -17.78
N ILE A 90 29.24 -9.24 -17.33
CA ILE A 90 28.58 -9.78 -16.12
C ILE A 90 29.02 -9.00 -14.87
N GLN A 91 30.29 -8.64 -14.76
CA GLN A 91 30.79 -7.83 -13.64
C GLN A 91 30.15 -6.44 -13.64
N THR A 92 29.99 -5.82 -14.81
CA THR A 92 29.32 -4.53 -14.95
C THR A 92 27.83 -4.63 -14.62
N GLN A 93 27.16 -5.68 -15.08
CA GLN A 93 25.76 -5.96 -14.73
C GLN A 93 25.59 -6.16 -13.22
N ASN A 94 26.46 -6.95 -12.59
CA ASN A 94 26.46 -7.14 -11.13
C ASN A 94 26.66 -5.81 -10.37
N LYS A 95 27.53 -4.94 -10.87
CA LYS A 95 27.72 -3.61 -10.28
C LYS A 95 26.47 -2.74 -10.39
N ARG A 96 25.79 -2.77 -11.54
CA ARG A 96 24.50 -2.06 -11.73
C ARG A 96 23.41 -2.60 -10.82
N LEU A 97 23.24 -3.92 -10.75
CA LEU A 97 22.25 -4.56 -9.87
C LEU A 97 22.50 -4.22 -8.39
N ARG A 98 23.76 -4.18 -7.95
CA ARG A 98 24.10 -3.74 -6.58
C ARG A 98 23.68 -2.30 -6.31
N GLN A 99 23.91 -1.39 -7.27
CA GLN A 99 23.50 0.00 -7.13
C GLN A 99 21.97 0.13 -7.09
N GLU A 100 21.26 -0.64 -7.92
CA GLU A 100 19.80 -0.67 -7.93
C GLU A 100 19.24 -1.20 -6.61
N ILE A 101 19.79 -2.28 -6.08
CA ILE A 101 19.46 -2.81 -4.75
C ILE A 101 19.68 -1.75 -3.66
N ASP A 102 20.77 -0.99 -3.72
CA ASP A 102 21.04 0.06 -2.74
C ASP A 102 20.05 1.23 -2.81
N VAL A 103 19.60 1.59 -4.03
CA VAL A 103 18.53 2.58 -4.23
C VAL A 103 17.22 2.04 -3.66
N MET A 104 16.83 0.82 -3.99
CA MET A 104 15.61 0.19 -3.47
C MET A 104 15.63 0.08 -1.94
N ARG A 105 16.78 -0.25 -1.34
CA ARG A 105 16.94 -0.30 0.13
C ARG A 105 16.81 1.07 0.79
N LYS A 106 17.27 2.14 0.13
CA LYS A 106 17.08 3.51 0.63
C LYS A 106 15.61 3.91 0.55
N GLU A 107 14.94 3.59 -0.56
CA GLU A 107 13.52 3.88 -0.73
C GLU A 107 12.67 3.13 0.28
N GLN A 108 12.93 1.84 0.50
CA GLN A 108 12.25 1.04 1.52
C GLN A 108 12.40 1.66 2.92
N ARG A 109 13.61 2.12 3.28
CA ARG A 109 13.85 2.81 4.56
C ARG A 109 13.08 4.13 4.66
N ASN A 110 13.01 4.89 3.58
CA ASN A 110 12.21 6.11 3.54
C ASN A 110 10.72 5.80 3.72
N GLN A 111 10.20 4.82 2.99
CA GLN A 111 8.81 4.40 3.07
C GLN A 111 8.44 3.88 4.46
N LEU A 112 9.31 3.10 5.12
CA LEU A 112 9.11 2.66 6.50
C LEU A 112 9.05 3.84 7.47
N ARG A 113 9.88 4.87 7.27
CA ARG A 113 9.83 6.10 8.07
C ARG A 113 8.52 6.85 7.87
N VAL A 114 8.06 7.01 6.62
CA VAL A 114 6.79 7.66 6.28
C VAL A 114 5.63 6.89 6.90
N ASN A 115 5.58 5.57 6.72
CA ASN A 115 4.54 4.72 7.31
C ASN A 115 4.50 4.85 8.85
N LYS A 116 5.66 4.91 9.51
CA LYS A 116 5.73 5.11 10.96
C LYS A 116 5.12 6.46 11.38
N ASN A 117 5.34 7.52 10.60
CA ASN A 117 4.74 8.82 10.87
C ASN A 117 3.23 8.79 10.63
N LEU A 118 2.78 8.23 9.51
CA LEU A 118 1.35 8.07 9.21
C LEU A 118 0.60 7.29 10.29
N VAL A 119 1.20 6.22 10.82
CA VAL A 119 0.61 5.45 11.93
C VAL A 119 0.44 6.31 13.18
N LYS A 120 1.43 7.16 13.51
CA LYS A 120 1.31 8.10 14.64
C LYS A 120 0.21 9.14 14.40
N ASP A 121 0.12 9.66 13.18
CA ASP A 121 -0.89 10.65 12.81
C ASP A 121 -2.30 10.04 12.90
N ILE A 122 -2.49 8.82 12.40
CA ILE A 122 -3.74 8.06 12.54
C ILE A 122 -4.10 7.85 14.02
N GLN A 123 -3.13 7.49 14.87
CA GLN A 123 -3.36 7.35 16.30
C GLN A 123 -3.79 8.69 16.93
N GLY A 124 -3.12 9.79 16.60
CA GLY A 124 -3.49 11.13 17.06
C GLY A 124 -4.88 11.55 16.61
N MET A 125 -5.23 11.31 15.35
CA MET A 125 -6.57 11.57 14.80
C MET A 125 -7.64 10.72 15.50
N ALA A 126 -7.36 9.44 15.76
CA ALA A 126 -8.28 8.55 16.47
C ALA A 126 -8.54 9.02 17.91
N GLU A 127 -7.51 9.48 18.61
CA GLU A 127 -7.68 10.08 19.94
C GLU A 127 -8.48 11.38 19.90
N ASN A 128 -8.22 12.24 18.92
CA ASN A 128 -8.97 13.49 18.75
C ASN A 128 -10.44 13.22 18.41
N ALA A 129 -10.72 12.24 17.55
CA ALA A 129 -12.09 11.82 17.23
C ALA A 129 -12.81 11.26 18.47
N LYS A 130 -12.12 10.47 19.32
CA LYS A 130 -12.67 10.01 20.60
C LYS A 130 -13.02 11.17 21.53
N LYS A 131 -12.10 12.14 21.68
CA LYS A 131 -12.36 13.35 22.49
C LYS A 131 -13.54 14.14 21.96
N LEU A 132 -13.60 14.34 20.64
CA LEU A 132 -14.68 15.05 19.98
C LEU A 132 -16.04 14.35 20.21
N ASN A 133 -16.09 13.03 20.06
CA ASN A 133 -17.31 12.27 20.35
C ASN A 133 -17.77 12.45 21.80
N VAL A 134 -16.86 12.39 22.77
CA VAL A 134 -17.21 12.63 24.19
C VAL A 134 -17.78 14.04 24.39
N THR A 135 -17.16 15.06 23.79
CA THR A 135 -17.66 16.44 23.87
C THR A 135 -19.02 16.61 23.19
N THR A 136 -19.25 15.94 22.05
CA THR A 136 -20.52 15.97 21.33
C THR A 136 -21.64 15.34 22.17
N TYR A 137 -21.40 14.18 22.79
CA TYR A 137 -22.36 13.57 23.70
C TYR A 137 -22.65 14.44 24.92
N ALA A 138 -21.63 15.08 25.51
CA ALA A 138 -21.83 16.01 26.61
C ALA A 138 -22.68 17.23 26.19
N GLY A 139 -22.40 17.81 25.02
CA GLY A 139 -23.17 18.90 24.44
C GLY A 139 -24.61 18.50 24.13
N GLN A 140 -24.84 17.30 23.59
CA GLN A 140 -26.17 16.77 23.33
C GLN A 140 -26.97 16.60 24.63
N ARG A 141 -26.37 16.03 25.68
CA ARG A 141 -27.03 15.90 26.99
C ARG A 141 -27.42 17.25 27.58
N LEU A 142 -26.54 18.25 27.49
CA LEU A 142 -26.86 19.60 27.95
C LEU A 142 -27.99 20.23 27.13
N SER A 143 -28.00 20.01 25.81
CA SER A 143 -29.09 20.45 24.92
C SER A 143 -30.43 19.79 25.29
N GLU A 144 -30.44 18.49 25.58
CA GLU A 144 -31.64 17.76 26.03
C GLU A 144 -32.14 18.27 27.39
N GLU A 145 -31.23 18.49 28.35
CA GLU A 145 -31.57 19.05 29.66
C GLU A 145 -32.16 20.46 29.54
N THR A 146 -31.55 21.33 28.74
CA THR A 146 -32.05 22.69 28.50
C THR A 146 -33.39 22.68 27.76
N ASN A 147 -33.57 21.80 26.76
CA ASN A 147 -34.85 21.63 26.08
C ASN A 147 -35.96 21.17 27.03
N ASN A 148 -35.66 20.21 27.92
CA ASN A 148 -36.60 19.76 28.94
C ASN A 148 -36.97 20.90 29.92
N GLN A 149 -36.01 21.73 30.32
CA GLN A 149 -36.28 22.91 31.15
C GLN A 149 -37.18 23.93 30.42
N ILE A 150 -36.95 24.16 29.13
CA ILE A 150 -37.79 25.04 28.31
C ILE A 150 -39.22 24.49 28.23
N LEU A 151 -39.40 23.19 28.00
CA LEU A 151 -40.71 22.55 27.98
C LEU A 151 -41.44 22.70 29.33
N ALA A 152 -40.73 22.48 30.44
CA ALA A 152 -41.30 22.65 31.78
C ALA A 152 -41.72 24.11 32.05
N LEU A 153 -40.90 25.09 31.63
CA LEU A 153 -41.24 26.51 31.73
C LEU A 153 -42.46 26.87 30.87
N LYS A 154 -42.54 26.36 29.64
CA LYS A 154 -43.69 26.56 28.74
C LYS A 154 -44.98 26.00 29.36
N ALA A 155 -44.94 24.78 29.89
CA ALA A 155 -46.09 24.17 30.55
C ALA A 155 -46.55 25.00 31.77
N ASN A 156 -45.60 25.46 32.60
CA ASN A 156 -45.91 26.33 33.74
C ASN A 156 -46.51 27.67 33.31
N HIS A 157 -45.98 28.29 32.25
CA HIS A 157 -46.52 29.54 31.70
C HIS A 157 -47.95 29.34 31.17
N GLU A 158 -48.23 28.22 30.51
CA GLU A 158 -49.56 27.90 29.99
C GLU A 158 -50.57 27.70 31.13
N VAL A 159 -50.20 26.96 32.19
CA VAL A 159 -51.02 26.83 33.40
C VAL A 159 -51.27 28.19 34.05
N GLN A 160 -50.23 29.02 34.20
CA GLN A 160 -50.38 30.35 34.79
C GLN A 160 -51.29 31.24 33.94
N LYS A 161 -51.16 31.21 32.61
CA LYS A 161 -52.04 31.93 31.70
C LYS A 161 -53.50 31.51 31.87
N LEU A 162 -53.79 30.20 31.92
CA LEU A 162 -55.14 29.69 32.15
C LEU A 162 -55.71 30.13 33.50
N THR A 163 -54.90 30.10 34.58
CA THR A 163 -55.35 30.59 35.88
C THR A 163 -55.63 32.09 35.88
N PHE A 164 -54.83 32.87 35.14
CA PHE A 164 -55.02 34.29 34.98
C PHE A 164 -56.30 34.61 34.19
N GLU A 165 -56.53 33.92 33.07
CA GLU A 165 -57.78 34.04 32.28
C GLU A 165 -59.01 33.68 33.12
N ARG A 166 -58.93 32.63 33.95
CA ARG A 166 -60.02 32.25 34.85
C ARG A 166 -60.30 33.32 35.91
N ASN A 167 -59.24 33.91 36.48
CA ASN A 167 -59.36 34.99 37.46
C ASN A 167 -59.95 36.26 36.82
N ILE A 168 -59.52 36.62 35.61
CA ILE A 168 -60.12 37.72 34.83
C ILE A 168 -61.60 37.47 34.61
N LYS A 169 -61.97 36.27 34.15
CA LYS A 169 -63.38 35.93 33.92
C LYS A 169 -64.20 36.04 35.20
N SER A 170 -63.70 35.52 36.31
CA SER A 170 -64.38 35.67 37.62
C SER A 170 -64.50 37.13 38.06
N LEU A 171 -63.50 37.98 37.79
CA LEU A 171 -63.58 39.42 38.05
C LEU A 171 -64.59 40.12 37.14
N GLN A 172 -64.65 39.76 35.86
CA GLN A 172 -65.66 40.26 34.92
C GLN A 172 -67.07 39.85 35.33
N ASP A 173 -67.26 38.60 35.77
CA ASP A 173 -68.55 38.11 36.25
C ASP A 173 -68.98 38.86 37.52
N LYS A 174 -68.06 39.08 38.47
CA LYS A 174 -68.32 39.90 39.67
C LYS A 174 -68.63 41.37 39.35
N LEU A 175 -67.96 41.94 38.35
CA LEU A 175 -68.27 43.30 37.89
C LEU A 175 -69.66 43.36 37.27
N LYS A 176 -70.02 42.41 36.40
CA LYS A 176 -71.37 42.31 35.85
C LYS A 176 -72.44 42.12 36.92
N GLU A 177 -72.17 41.27 37.92
CA GLU A 177 -73.09 41.08 39.05
C GLU A 177 -73.24 42.37 39.87
N LYS A 178 -72.15 43.13 40.07
CA LYS A 178 -72.22 44.45 40.71
C LYS A 178 -72.94 45.48 39.86
N ASP A 179 -72.71 45.52 38.55
CA ASP A 179 -73.39 46.42 37.62
C ASP A 179 -74.88 46.11 37.58
N GLN A 180 -75.27 44.83 37.50
CA GLN A 180 -76.66 44.39 37.59
C GLN A 180 -77.27 44.70 38.96
N ARG A 181 -76.54 44.48 40.05
CA ARG A 181 -77.01 44.84 41.39
C ARG A 181 -77.13 46.35 41.58
N GLU A 182 -76.24 47.15 40.98
CA GLU A 182 -76.33 48.61 40.98
C GLU A 182 -77.49 49.08 40.11
N GLU A 183 -77.73 48.47 38.95
CA GLU A 183 -78.88 48.72 38.08
C GLU A 183 -80.20 48.38 38.80
N ASP A 184 -80.29 47.21 39.43
CA ASP A 184 -81.43 46.80 40.25
C ASP A 184 -81.63 47.75 41.44
N LEU A 185 -80.55 48.15 42.13
CA LEU A 185 -80.61 49.13 43.22
C LEU A 185 -80.91 50.54 42.71
N GLU A 186 -80.56 50.92 41.48
CA GLU A 186 -80.92 52.19 40.85
C GLU A 186 -82.38 52.20 40.37
N GLU A 187 -82.91 51.07 39.91
CA GLU A 187 -84.34 50.88 39.65
C GLU A 187 -85.14 50.90 40.96
N GLU A 188 -84.64 50.23 41.99
CA GLU A 188 -85.25 50.19 43.32
C GLU A 188 -85.14 51.55 44.01
N LYS A 189 -84.02 52.28 43.84
CA LYS A 189 -83.89 53.69 44.24
C LYS A 189 -84.75 54.60 43.38
N LYS A 190 -84.93 54.40 42.06
CA LYS A 190 -85.90 55.20 41.28
C LYS A 190 -87.34 54.97 41.74
N LYS A 191 -87.67 53.77 42.22
CA LYS A 191 -88.97 53.46 42.87
C LYS A 191 -89.05 54.01 44.30
N ALA A 192 -87.95 54.06 45.06
CA ALA A 192 -87.90 54.54 46.44
C ALA A 192 -87.62 56.06 46.57
N LEU A 193 -87.07 56.74 45.55
CA LEU A 193 -86.80 58.19 45.54
C LEU A 193 -88.08 59.02 45.24
N ALA A 194 -89.23 58.37 45.13
CA ALA A 194 -90.56 58.98 45.25
C ALA A 194 -91.10 58.95 46.70
N GLY A 195 -90.41 58.31 47.65
CA GLY A 195 -90.87 58.15 49.02
C GLY A 195 -89.75 58.23 50.05
N LEU A 196 -89.69 59.37 50.74
CA LEU A 196 -88.95 59.64 51.99
C LEU A 196 -87.43 59.86 51.90
N LYS A 197 -87.08 61.15 51.85
CA LYS A 197 -85.94 61.70 52.60
C LYS A 197 -86.32 61.78 54.09
N ALA A 198 -85.62 61.07 54.98
CA ALA A 198 -85.31 61.55 56.34
C ALA A 198 -84.40 60.58 57.12
N SER A 199 -83.36 61.19 57.71
CA SER A 199 -82.49 60.76 58.82
C SER A 199 -81.58 59.53 58.64
N LYS A 200 -80.24 59.63 58.67
CA LYS A 200 -79.26 60.15 59.64
C LYS A 200 -78.79 59.08 60.65
N ASP A 201 -77.47 58.89 60.66
CA ASP A 201 -76.56 58.40 61.72
C ASP A 201 -76.72 56.96 62.26
N ALA A 202 -75.65 56.14 62.12
CA ALA A 202 -74.67 55.91 63.20
C ALA A 202 -73.98 54.52 63.15
N ALA A 203 -72.64 54.58 63.35
CA ALA A 203 -71.74 53.65 64.05
C ALA A 203 -71.46 52.24 63.46
N LEU A 204 -70.21 51.89 63.11
CA LEU A 204 -68.96 51.64 63.87
C LEU A 204 -68.83 50.20 64.44
N GLY A 205 -67.71 49.53 64.10
CA GLY A 205 -67.08 48.45 64.90
C GLY A 205 -67.16 47.04 64.28
N LYS A 206 -66.10 46.51 63.65
CA LYS A 206 -64.89 45.82 64.20
C LYS A 206 -65.17 44.52 64.99
N THR A 207 -64.56 43.41 64.57
CA THR A 207 -63.84 42.34 65.36
C THR A 207 -63.42 41.21 64.39
N LYS A 208 -62.11 40.93 64.18
CA LYS A 208 -61.20 40.00 64.91
C LYS A 208 -61.72 38.56 64.96
N ALA A 209 -61.14 37.60 64.25
CA ALA A 209 -59.88 36.87 64.52
C ALA A 209 -59.99 35.82 65.65
N ALA A 210 -59.66 34.56 65.31
CA ALA A 210 -59.19 33.41 66.13
C ALA A 210 -59.81 32.14 65.49
N GLY A 211 -59.10 31.05 65.21
CA GLY A 211 -57.99 30.45 65.94
C GLY A 211 -58.47 29.06 66.38
N GLY A 212 -57.89 28.00 65.81
CA GLY A 212 -58.23 26.62 66.12
C GLY A 212 -57.07 25.70 65.75
N ILE A 213 -56.21 25.43 66.74
CA ILE A 213 -55.10 24.47 66.69
C ILE A 213 -55.61 23.14 67.26
N VAL A 214 -55.24 22.01 66.64
CA VAL A 214 -55.29 20.69 67.28
C VAL A 214 -54.00 19.91 66.97
N ALA A 215 -53.26 19.62 68.05
CA ALA A 215 -52.48 18.41 68.42
C ALA A 215 -51.64 17.71 67.33
N THR A 216 -50.32 17.89 67.29
CA THR A 216 -49.24 17.13 67.98
C THR A 216 -48.96 15.71 67.47
N GLN A 217 -47.82 15.57 66.78
CA GLN A 217 -46.93 14.40 66.87
C GLN A 217 -45.48 14.92 66.98
N GLU A 218 -44.73 14.36 67.93
CA GLU A 218 -43.33 14.69 68.21
C GLU A 218 -42.44 14.44 67.00
N PHE A 219 -41.69 15.46 66.54
CA PHE A 219 -40.60 15.28 65.59
C PHE A 219 -39.55 16.38 65.75
N ALA A 220 -38.28 15.96 65.83
CA ALA A 220 -37.01 16.71 65.84
C ALA A 220 -37.07 18.24 66.00
N ASN A 221 -36.40 18.76 67.04
CA ASN A 221 -36.19 20.20 67.35
C ASN A 221 -36.49 21.14 66.15
N PRO A 222 -37.72 21.70 66.07
CA PRO A 222 -38.25 22.34 64.86
C PRO A 222 -37.43 23.56 64.45
N VAL A 223 -36.72 24.19 65.38
CA VAL A 223 -35.91 25.38 65.13
C VAL A 223 -34.69 25.05 64.27
N ALA A 224 -34.06 23.89 64.46
CA ALA A 224 -32.84 23.53 63.72
C ALA A 224 -33.15 23.15 62.26
N VAL A 225 -34.22 22.39 62.03
CA VAL A 225 -34.65 21.99 60.68
C VAL A 225 -35.19 23.18 59.89
N LEU A 226 -35.96 24.07 60.55
CA LEU A 226 -36.44 25.31 59.93
C LEU A 226 -35.31 26.27 59.60
N LYS A 227 -34.29 26.39 60.47
CA LYS A 227 -33.11 27.24 60.20
C LYS A 227 -32.28 26.71 59.04
N LEU A 228 -32.10 25.39 58.93
CA LEU A 228 -31.39 24.77 57.80
C LEU A 228 -32.19 24.90 56.48
N ARG A 229 -33.51 24.71 56.53
CA ARG A 229 -34.40 24.89 55.37
C ARG A 229 -34.47 26.36 54.93
N LEU A 230 -34.55 27.29 55.88
CA LEU A 230 -34.48 28.73 55.61
C LEU A 230 -33.13 29.10 55.00
N SER A 231 -32.02 28.60 55.54
CA SER A 231 -30.69 28.84 54.99
C SER A 231 -30.59 28.33 53.54
N LYS A 232 -31.03 27.09 53.26
CA LYS A 232 -31.03 26.53 51.90
C LYS A 232 -31.95 27.32 50.95
N TRP A 233 -33.11 27.76 51.42
CA TRP A 233 -34.05 28.56 50.64
C TRP A 233 -33.49 29.96 50.34
N THR A 234 -32.80 30.56 51.30
CA THR A 234 -32.16 31.87 51.14
C THR A 234 -30.99 31.79 50.14
N THR A 235 -30.19 30.73 50.20
CA THR A 235 -29.10 30.49 49.22
C THR A 235 -29.67 30.27 47.82
N ASN A 236 -30.68 29.40 47.67
CA ASN A 236 -31.33 29.17 46.37
C ASN A 236 -31.94 30.45 45.79
N ASN A 237 -32.56 31.29 46.63
CA ASN A 237 -33.15 32.54 46.17
C ASN A 237 -32.08 33.58 45.79
N LYS A 238 -30.92 33.56 46.47
CA LYS A 238 -29.78 34.41 46.14
C LYS A 238 -29.12 33.97 44.82
N GLU A 239 -29.01 32.68 44.56
CA GLU A 239 -28.52 32.13 43.28
C GLU A 239 -29.48 32.46 42.13
N LYS A 240 -30.79 32.31 42.33
CA LYS A 240 -31.80 32.73 41.34
C LYS A 240 -31.75 34.22 41.06
N LYS A 241 -31.58 35.05 42.10
CA LYS A 241 -31.38 36.49 41.94
C LYS A 241 -30.12 36.81 41.14
N ASN A 242 -28.99 36.14 41.43
CA ASN A 242 -27.75 36.33 40.68
C ASN A 242 -27.89 35.93 39.21
N LEU A 243 -28.58 34.83 38.91
CA LEU A 243 -28.87 34.41 37.53
C LEU A 243 -29.77 35.43 36.83
N MET A 244 -30.83 35.89 37.49
CA MET A 244 -31.72 36.94 36.97
C MET A 244 -30.93 38.24 36.69
N ASP A 245 -30.07 38.66 37.62
CA ASP A 245 -29.22 39.84 37.48
C ASP A 245 -28.21 39.67 36.33
N MET A 246 -27.70 38.44 36.10
CA MET A 246 -26.85 38.12 34.95
C MET A 246 -27.61 38.21 33.62
N TYR A 247 -28.83 37.65 33.54
CA TYR A 247 -29.67 37.76 32.35
C TYR A 247 -30.05 39.21 32.06
N VAL A 248 -30.43 39.98 33.08
CA VAL A 248 -30.73 41.42 32.93
C VAL A 248 -29.50 42.17 32.46
N ARG A 249 -28.29 41.84 32.94
CA ARG A 249 -27.05 42.46 32.46
C ARG A 249 -26.77 42.09 31.00
N ASN A 250 -26.94 40.83 30.62
CA ASN A 250 -26.74 40.39 29.23
C ASN A 250 -27.76 41.03 28.28
N VAL A 251 -29.02 41.17 28.71
CA VAL A 251 -30.05 41.89 27.93
C VAL A 251 -29.66 43.36 27.76
N LYS A 252 -29.16 44.03 28.81
CA LYS A 252 -28.65 45.40 28.70
C LYS A 252 -27.46 45.52 27.77
N ILE A 253 -26.51 44.58 27.81
CA ILE A 253 -25.37 44.58 26.89
C ILE A 253 -25.83 44.41 25.44
N ILE A 254 -26.84 43.56 25.20
CA ILE A 254 -27.44 43.37 23.88
C ILE A 254 -28.17 44.65 23.45
N GLU A 255 -28.93 45.29 24.34
CA GLU A 255 -29.63 46.55 24.08
C GLU A 255 -28.63 47.67 23.75
N ASP A 256 -27.57 47.83 24.54
CA ASP A 256 -26.48 48.79 24.30
C ASP A 256 -25.77 48.52 22.94
N ALA A 257 -25.59 47.26 22.56
CA ALA A 257 -25.00 46.89 21.27
C ALA A 257 -25.94 47.21 20.09
N PHE A 258 -27.25 46.99 20.24
CA PHE A 258 -28.24 47.37 19.23
C PHE A 258 -28.34 48.89 19.10
N ASP A 259 -28.25 49.64 20.20
CA ASP A 259 -28.23 51.10 20.17
C ASP A 259 -26.96 51.64 19.49
N GLN A 260 -25.79 51.03 19.73
CA GLN A 260 -24.57 51.37 18.99
C GLN A 260 -24.70 51.09 17.49
N ILE A 261 -25.30 49.96 17.09
CA ILE A 261 -25.55 49.64 15.68
C ILE A 261 -26.54 50.63 15.08
N LYS A 262 -27.59 51.02 15.83
CA LYS A 262 -28.59 52.00 15.42
C LYS A 262 -27.99 53.39 15.20
N GLU A 263 -27.07 53.81 16.07
CA GLU A 263 -26.34 55.08 15.95
C GLU A 263 -25.35 55.05 14.77
N ALA A 264 -24.63 53.94 14.58
CA ALA A 264 -23.64 53.81 13.51
C ALA A 264 -24.25 53.63 12.10
N THR A 265 -25.38 52.91 12.00
CA THR A 265 -26.04 52.61 10.72
C THR A 265 -27.13 53.61 10.35
N GLY A 266 -27.65 54.38 11.32
CA GLY A 266 -28.75 55.32 11.13
C GLY A 266 -30.12 54.67 10.90
N ILE A 267 -30.21 53.34 10.97
CA ILE A 267 -31.44 52.57 10.72
C ILE A 267 -32.23 52.51 12.03
N SER A 268 -33.42 53.11 12.06
CA SER A 268 -34.20 53.27 13.29
C SER A 268 -35.07 52.07 13.67
N SER A 269 -35.27 51.12 12.75
CA SER A 269 -36.07 49.90 12.94
C SER A 269 -35.18 48.67 13.15
N VAL A 270 -35.41 47.94 14.25
CA VAL A 270 -34.68 46.71 14.59
C VAL A 270 -34.92 45.61 13.54
N GLU A 271 -36.12 45.52 12.98
CA GLU A 271 -36.42 44.55 11.91
C GLU A 271 -35.59 44.82 10.64
N GLU A 272 -35.39 46.09 10.28
CA GLU A 272 -34.61 46.47 9.11
C GLU A 272 -33.11 46.17 9.32
N ILE A 273 -32.59 46.37 10.54
CA ILE A 273 -31.22 45.96 10.92
C ILE A 273 -31.06 44.44 10.78
N VAL A 274 -32.01 43.65 11.29
CA VAL A 274 -31.94 42.18 11.18
C VAL A 274 -32.02 41.74 9.72
N THR A 275 -32.90 42.34 8.92
CA THR A 275 -33.07 41.96 7.50
C THR A 275 -31.85 42.33 6.67
N THR A 276 -31.24 43.50 6.93
CA THR A 276 -30.00 43.92 6.27
C THR A 276 -28.81 43.07 6.70
N PHE A 277 -28.75 42.67 7.98
CA PHE A 277 -27.73 41.75 8.47
C PHE A 277 -27.85 40.36 7.84
N ILE A 278 -29.06 39.80 7.74
CA ILE A 278 -29.29 38.51 7.07
C ILE A 278 -28.85 38.59 5.61
N LYS A 279 -29.21 39.66 4.88
CA LYS A 279 -28.77 39.85 3.49
C LYS A 279 -27.24 39.99 3.38
N ALA A 280 -26.61 40.71 4.31
CA ALA A 280 -25.16 40.84 4.35
C ALA A 280 -24.48 39.50 4.69
N GLU A 281 -25.08 38.69 5.57
CA GLU A 281 -24.61 37.35 5.93
C GLU A 281 -24.74 36.37 4.76
N GLU A 282 -25.87 36.38 4.04
CA GLU A 282 -26.07 35.62 2.81
C GLU A 282 -25.04 36.01 1.73
N GLN A 283 -24.79 37.31 1.56
CA GLN A 283 -23.75 37.80 0.65
C GLN A 283 -22.37 37.34 1.09
N ASN A 284 -22.06 37.41 2.38
CA ASN A 284 -20.76 36.99 2.91
C ASN A 284 -20.55 35.48 2.77
N TYR A 285 -21.61 34.69 2.96
CA TYR A 285 -21.61 33.24 2.71
C TYR A 285 -21.38 32.94 1.22
N SER A 286 -22.02 33.69 0.32
CA SER A 286 -21.79 33.56 -1.12
C SER A 286 -20.35 33.92 -1.51
N LEU A 287 -19.78 34.96 -0.89
CA LEU A 287 -18.39 35.35 -1.10
C LEU A 287 -17.42 34.29 -0.58
N TYR A 288 -17.69 33.72 0.59
CA TYR A 288 -16.88 32.65 1.17
C TYR A 288 -16.84 31.42 0.26
N ASN A 289 -17.99 31.02 -0.30
CA ASN A 289 -18.05 29.93 -1.27
C ASN A 289 -17.31 30.27 -2.56
N TYR A 290 -17.41 31.50 -3.05
CA TYR A 290 -16.68 31.96 -4.22
C TYR A 290 -15.16 31.96 -3.99
N VAL A 291 -14.70 32.43 -2.83
CA VAL A 291 -13.27 32.39 -2.45
C VAL A 291 -12.77 30.94 -2.33
N ASN A 292 -13.57 30.03 -1.77
CA ASN A 292 -13.20 28.61 -1.73
C ASN A 292 -13.14 27.99 -3.12
N MET A 293 -14.06 28.35 -4.01
CA MET A 293 -14.03 27.89 -5.40
C MET A 293 -12.79 28.43 -6.12
N LEU A 294 -12.47 29.71 -5.97
CA LEU A 294 -11.26 30.32 -6.52
C LEU A 294 -9.99 29.68 -5.95
N ASN A 295 -9.93 29.37 -4.66
CA ASN A 295 -8.78 28.68 -4.08
C ASN A 295 -8.62 27.28 -4.68
N SER A 296 -9.72 26.55 -4.88
CA SER A 296 -9.69 25.28 -5.58
C SER A 296 -9.23 25.44 -7.03
N GLU A 297 -9.70 26.46 -7.75
CA GLU A 297 -9.25 26.75 -9.12
C GLU A 297 -7.75 27.10 -9.14
N ILE A 298 -7.27 27.90 -8.19
CA ILE A 298 -5.85 28.23 -8.03
C ILE A 298 -5.04 26.95 -7.83
N ASP A 299 -5.47 26.04 -6.94
CA ASP A 299 -4.77 24.77 -6.71
C ASP A 299 -4.70 23.94 -8.00
N THR A 300 -5.80 23.85 -8.76
CA THR A 300 -5.81 23.13 -10.04
C THR A 300 -4.89 23.76 -11.08
N ILE A 301 -4.89 25.10 -11.18
CA ILE A 301 -4.05 25.83 -12.13
C ILE A 301 -2.58 25.73 -11.72
N GLU A 302 -2.25 25.78 -10.43
CA GLU A 302 -0.89 25.58 -9.93
C GLU A 302 -0.39 24.16 -10.17
N GLU A 303 -1.25 23.15 -10.04
CA GLU A 303 -0.90 21.77 -10.39
C GLU A 303 -0.65 21.62 -11.90
N GLN A 304 -1.50 22.23 -12.73
CA GLN A 304 -1.32 22.26 -14.18
C GLN A 304 -0.01 22.98 -14.56
N ASN A 305 0.27 24.13 -13.96
CA ASN A 305 1.52 24.87 -14.19
C ASN A 305 2.73 24.04 -13.78
N ARG A 306 2.71 23.39 -12.60
CA ARG A 306 3.79 22.49 -12.17
C ARG A 306 3.98 21.31 -13.14
N SER A 307 2.90 20.75 -13.66
CA SER A 307 2.95 19.67 -14.65
C SER A 307 3.58 20.15 -15.96
N ILE A 308 3.16 21.32 -16.45
CA ILE A 308 3.69 21.93 -17.68
C ILE A 308 5.17 22.29 -17.50
N GLU A 309 5.56 22.91 -16.38
CA GLU A 309 6.96 23.20 -16.06
C GLU A 309 7.80 21.92 -16.01
N GLY A 310 7.26 20.83 -15.43
CA GLY A 310 7.92 19.52 -15.43
C GLY A 310 8.08 18.93 -16.84
N GLN A 311 7.10 19.14 -17.73
CA GLN A 311 7.21 18.76 -19.14
C GLN A 311 8.23 19.61 -19.89
N ILE A 312 8.25 20.93 -19.66
CA ILE A 312 9.24 21.85 -20.26
C ILE A 312 10.64 21.44 -19.81
N ALA A 313 10.87 21.21 -18.51
CA ALA A 313 12.16 20.75 -18.00
C ALA A 313 12.59 19.39 -18.62
N LYS A 314 11.65 18.46 -18.80
CA LYS A 314 11.92 17.22 -19.54
C LYS A 314 12.28 17.50 -20.99
N HIS A 315 11.54 18.35 -21.69
CA HIS A 315 11.81 18.71 -23.08
C HIS A 315 13.13 19.48 -23.25
N GLU A 316 13.51 20.35 -22.32
CA GLU A 316 14.80 21.03 -22.29
C GLU A 316 15.94 20.06 -22.01
N SER A 317 15.79 19.15 -21.05
CA SER A 317 16.77 18.09 -20.80
C SER A 317 16.96 17.22 -22.05
N LEU A 318 15.87 16.86 -22.73
CA LEU A 318 15.90 16.16 -24.00
C LEU A 318 16.54 17.01 -25.09
N ALA A 319 16.33 18.33 -25.14
CA ALA A 319 16.94 19.22 -26.12
C ALA A 319 18.47 19.28 -25.96
N VAL A 320 18.96 19.31 -24.71
CA VAL A 320 20.39 19.34 -24.34
C VAL A 320 21.08 17.98 -24.51
N MET A 321 20.33 16.87 -24.50
CA MET A 321 20.93 15.55 -24.78
C MET A 321 21.52 15.50 -26.19
N SER A 322 22.75 14.98 -26.27
CA SER A 322 23.46 14.76 -27.53
C SER A 322 22.65 13.87 -28.47
N HIS A 323 22.83 14.02 -29.79
CA HIS A 323 22.12 13.22 -30.80
C HIS A 323 22.24 11.70 -30.51
N GLN A 324 23.39 11.29 -29.97
CA GLN A 324 23.68 9.92 -29.55
C GLN A 324 22.81 9.40 -28.38
N GLU A 325 22.43 10.26 -27.44
CA GLU A 325 21.56 9.89 -26.31
C GLU A 325 20.10 9.86 -26.73
N LYS A 326 19.71 10.78 -27.64
CA LYS A 326 18.39 10.74 -28.29
C LYS A 326 18.20 9.44 -29.06
N ASP A 327 19.20 8.98 -29.81
CA ASP A 327 19.13 7.72 -30.55
C ASP A 327 19.06 6.51 -29.63
N LYS A 328 19.83 6.47 -28.53
CA LYS A 328 19.73 5.41 -27.51
C LYS A 328 18.34 5.36 -26.87
N MET A 329 17.77 6.51 -26.55
CA MET A 329 16.42 6.59 -26.01
C MET A 329 15.37 6.17 -27.05
N ARG A 330 15.55 6.57 -28.31
CA ARG A 330 14.66 6.17 -29.40
C ARG A 330 14.67 4.65 -29.60
N ILE A 331 15.86 4.03 -29.60
CA ILE A 331 16.03 2.58 -29.69
C ILE A 331 15.34 1.87 -28.51
N ARG A 332 15.51 2.39 -27.30
CA ARG A 332 14.86 1.84 -26.10
C ARG A 332 13.33 1.89 -26.20
N LEU A 333 12.79 3.05 -26.56
CA LEU A 333 11.34 3.23 -26.73
C LEU A 333 10.79 2.36 -27.85
N THR A 334 11.51 2.20 -28.97
CA THR A 334 11.09 1.27 -30.03
C THR A 334 11.08 -0.18 -29.56
N SER A 335 12.08 -0.61 -28.78
CA SER A 335 12.12 -1.96 -28.20
C SER A 335 10.93 -2.19 -27.25
N GLU A 336 10.63 -1.22 -26.40
CA GLU A 336 9.52 -1.29 -25.45
C GLU A 336 8.16 -1.32 -26.17
N ILE A 337 8.01 -0.57 -27.27
CA ILE A 337 6.83 -0.65 -28.14
C ILE A 337 6.72 -2.03 -28.81
N GLU A 338 7.82 -2.60 -29.28
CA GLU A 338 7.86 -3.92 -29.91
C GLU A 338 7.44 -5.01 -28.90
N GLU A 339 7.95 -4.95 -27.68
CA GLU A 339 7.60 -5.85 -26.57
C GLU A 339 6.12 -5.73 -26.19
N MET A 340 5.62 -4.51 -26.04
CA MET A 340 4.20 -4.25 -25.75
C MET A 340 3.28 -4.75 -26.86
N LYS A 341 3.68 -4.59 -28.13
CA LYS A 341 2.94 -5.15 -29.27
C LYS A 341 2.93 -6.67 -29.25
N ALA A 342 4.07 -7.31 -28.99
CA ALA A 342 4.16 -8.76 -28.87
C ALA A 342 3.28 -9.30 -27.74
N ALA A 343 3.30 -8.64 -26.57
CA ALA A 343 2.43 -8.98 -25.44
C ALA A 343 0.94 -8.80 -25.77
N THR A 344 0.59 -7.76 -26.53
CA THR A 344 -0.79 -7.50 -26.96
C THR A 344 -1.27 -8.60 -27.92
N VAL A 345 -0.46 -8.99 -28.90
CA VAL A 345 -0.78 -10.10 -29.83
C VAL A 345 -0.94 -11.42 -29.08
N ALA A 346 -0.08 -11.69 -28.10
CA ALA A 346 -0.19 -12.90 -27.29
C ALA A 346 -1.50 -12.94 -26.46
N LYS A 347 -1.90 -11.80 -25.86
CA LYS A 347 -3.18 -11.69 -25.15
C LYS A 347 -4.37 -11.83 -26.08
N GLU A 348 -4.31 -11.24 -27.27
CA GLU A 348 -5.37 -11.37 -28.28
C GLU A 348 -5.56 -12.83 -28.70
N GLN A 349 -4.46 -13.57 -28.90
CA GLN A 349 -4.52 -15.02 -29.18
C GLN A 349 -5.14 -15.82 -28.02
N GLN A 350 -4.83 -15.46 -26.76
CA GLN A 350 -5.45 -16.08 -25.59
C GLN A 350 -6.95 -15.79 -25.52
N ILE A 351 -7.39 -14.57 -25.83
CA ILE A 351 -8.80 -14.19 -25.88
C ILE A 351 -9.52 -15.01 -26.96
N GLN A 352 -8.96 -15.08 -28.17
CA GLN A 352 -9.54 -15.88 -29.27
C GLN A 352 -9.63 -17.37 -28.91
N ALA A 353 -8.61 -17.92 -28.24
CA ALA A 353 -8.65 -19.29 -27.75
C ALA A 353 -9.78 -19.48 -26.72
N MET A 354 -9.93 -18.55 -25.77
CA MET A 354 -10.99 -18.59 -24.76
C MET A 354 -12.38 -18.46 -25.38
N GLU A 355 -12.57 -17.57 -26.37
CA GLU A 355 -13.81 -17.44 -27.14
C GLU A 355 -14.17 -18.74 -27.87
N SER A 356 -13.19 -19.40 -28.49
CA SER A 356 -13.41 -20.69 -29.16
C SER A 356 -13.82 -21.80 -28.17
N GLN A 357 -13.24 -21.80 -26.97
CA GLN A 357 -13.63 -22.72 -25.90
C GLN A 357 -15.04 -22.42 -25.39
N MET A 358 -15.40 -21.14 -25.24
CA MET A 358 -16.73 -20.70 -24.83
C MET A 358 -17.80 -21.11 -25.85
N LEU A 359 -17.52 -20.98 -27.16
CA LEU A 359 -18.41 -21.47 -28.22
C LEU A 359 -18.63 -22.98 -28.12
N ARG A 360 -17.56 -23.74 -27.87
CA ARG A 360 -17.68 -25.19 -27.70
C ARG A 360 -18.49 -25.57 -26.46
N ILE A 361 -18.31 -24.86 -25.34
CA ILE A 361 -19.10 -25.05 -24.12
C ILE A 361 -20.57 -24.75 -24.40
N LYS A 362 -20.86 -23.65 -25.12
CA LYS A 362 -22.22 -23.28 -25.52
C LYS A 362 -22.92 -24.41 -26.29
N ASP A 363 -22.24 -25.01 -27.27
CA ASP A 363 -22.80 -26.12 -28.06
C ASP A 363 -23.12 -27.34 -27.18
N TYR A 364 -22.24 -27.68 -26.23
CA TYR A 364 -22.48 -28.79 -25.30
C TYR A 364 -23.64 -28.49 -24.34
N VAL A 365 -23.70 -27.29 -23.77
CA VAL A 365 -24.76 -26.87 -22.86
C VAL A 365 -26.11 -26.87 -23.56
N GLN A 366 -26.17 -26.41 -24.81
CA GLN A 366 -27.39 -26.48 -25.61
C GLN A 366 -27.89 -27.93 -25.78
N GLY A 367 -26.99 -28.86 -26.14
CA GLY A 367 -27.37 -30.28 -26.25
C GLY A 367 -27.80 -30.90 -24.91
N MET A 368 -27.17 -30.50 -23.79
CA MET A 368 -27.56 -30.95 -22.45
C MET A 368 -28.93 -30.42 -22.03
N VAL A 369 -29.22 -29.15 -22.32
CA VAL A 369 -30.51 -28.51 -22.04
C VAL A 369 -31.63 -29.14 -22.89
N GLU A 370 -31.38 -29.43 -24.16
CA GLU A 370 -32.33 -30.14 -25.02
C GLU A 370 -32.64 -31.54 -24.46
N SER A 371 -31.60 -32.29 -24.08
CA SER A 371 -31.76 -33.61 -23.44
C SER A 371 -32.50 -33.53 -22.10
N PHE A 372 -32.23 -32.49 -21.31
CA PHE A 372 -32.94 -32.21 -20.07
C PHE A 372 -34.41 -31.86 -20.29
N ARG A 373 -34.74 -31.07 -21.32
CA ARG A 373 -36.12 -30.74 -21.68
C ARG A 373 -36.92 -32.01 -21.98
N GLU A 374 -36.33 -32.93 -22.74
CA GLU A 374 -36.93 -34.23 -23.04
C GLU A 374 -37.05 -35.11 -21.77
N ALA A 375 -36.01 -35.18 -20.95
CA ALA A 375 -36.02 -35.97 -19.72
C ALA A 375 -37.01 -35.45 -18.66
N ASN A 376 -37.07 -34.14 -18.45
CA ASN A 376 -37.95 -33.47 -17.49
C ASN A 376 -39.43 -33.60 -17.91
N SER A 377 -39.71 -33.68 -19.22
CA SER A 377 -41.06 -34.02 -19.71
C SER A 377 -41.50 -35.44 -19.36
N THR A 378 -40.54 -36.35 -19.17
CA THR A 378 -40.77 -37.76 -18.85
C THR A 378 -40.75 -38.03 -17.34
N PHE A 379 -39.96 -37.26 -16.57
CA PHE A 379 -39.80 -37.41 -15.13
C PHE A 379 -39.56 -36.05 -14.45
N PRO A 380 -40.59 -35.39 -13.92
CA PRO A 380 -40.44 -34.07 -13.31
C PRO A 380 -39.86 -34.18 -11.89
N LEU A 381 -38.60 -33.79 -11.71
CA LEU A 381 -38.04 -33.49 -10.38
C LEU A 381 -38.14 -31.98 -10.10
N MET A 382 -38.46 -31.61 -8.87
CA MET A 382 -38.43 -30.21 -8.46
C MET A 382 -36.99 -29.72 -8.32
N VAL A 383 -36.66 -28.69 -9.10
CA VAL A 383 -35.43 -27.89 -8.99
C VAL A 383 -35.78 -26.56 -8.30
N ALA A 384 -34.90 -26.01 -7.46
CA ALA A 384 -35.18 -24.81 -6.66
C ALA A 384 -35.39 -23.54 -7.50
N LYS A 385 -34.76 -23.45 -8.68
CA LYS A 385 -34.97 -22.39 -9.67
C LYS A 385 -35.14 -22.99 -11.05
N HIS A 386 -36.38 -22.97 -11.54
CA HIS A 386 -36.66 -23.40 -12.90
C HIS A 386 -36.33 -22.29 -13.90
N MET A 387 -35.48 -22.55 -14.88
CA MET A 387 -35.22 -21.59 -15.95
C MET A 387 -36.26 -21.74 -17.07
N HIS A 388 -36.58 -20.62 -17.72
CA HIS A 388 -37.51 -20.61 -18.84
C HIS A 388 -36.78 -21.00 -20.13
N TYR A 389 -37.15 -22.16 -20.68
CA TYR A 389 -36.62 -22.70 -21.93
C TYR A 389 -37.49 -22.27 -23.11
N GLU A 390 -37.40 -21.00 -23.53
CA GLU A 390 -38.08 -20.52 -24.74
C GLU A 390 -37.33 -21.01 -26.01
N GLU A 391 -38.03 -21.24 -27.12
CA GLU A 391 -37.43 -21.67 -28.40
C GLU A 391 -36.40 -20.66 -28.96
N GLU A 392 -36.41 -19.41 -28.47
CA GLU A 392 -35.47 -18.36 -28.85
C GLU A 392 -34.32 -18.15 -27.83
N THR A 393 -34.15 -19.06 -26.86
CA THR A 393 -33.14 -18.89 -25.81
C THR A 393 -31.73 -18.90 -26.38
N GLN A 394 -31.12 -17.72 -26.52
CA GLN A 394 -29.73 -17.57 -26.92
C GLN A 394 -28.81 -17.74 -25.71
N PHE A 395 -28.05 -18.82 -25.68
CA PHE A 395 -26.98 -19.00 -24.69
C PHE A 395 -25.89 -17.91 -24.87
N ASN A 396 -25.64 -17.16 -23.80
CA ASN A 396 -24.67 -16.09 -23.65
C ASN A 396 -23.82 -16.33 -22.38
N GLU A 397 -22.67 -15.66 -22.27
CA GLU A 397 -21.72 -15.88 -21.16
C GLU A 397 -22.33 -15.67 -19.76
N GLN A 398 -23.35 -14.82 -19.65
CA GLN A 398 -24.03 -14.52 -18.38
C GLN A 398 -25.10 -15.54 -18.01
N ASN A 399 -25.67 -16.26 -18.99
CA ASN A 399 -26.77 -17.19 -18.78
C ASN A 399 -26.34 -18.66 -18.81
N VAL A 400 -25.24 -19.00 -19.48
CA VAL A 400 -24.72 -20.38 -19.58
C VAL A 400 -24.46 -20.96 -18.19
N THR A 401 -23.92 -20.16 -17.28
CA THR A 401 -23.68 -20.53 -15.88
C THR A 401 -24.97 -20.81 -15.12
N LEU A 402 -26.04 -20.05 -15.39
CA LEU A 402 -27.35 -20.24 -14.77
C LEU A 402 -28.00 -21.54 -15.24
N TYR A 403 -27.98 -21.83 -16.56
CA TYR A 403 -28.50 -23.09 -17.09
C TYR A 403 -27.70 -24.32 -16.62
N LEU A 404 -26.37 -24.19 -16.54
CA LEU A 404 -25.51 -25.24 -15.96
C LEU A 404 -25.83 -25.50 -14.49
N SER A 405 -26.14 -24.46 -13.70
CA SER A 405 -26.51 -24.64 -12.30
C SER A 405 -27.84 -25.38 -12.12
N GLU A 406 -28.84 -25.13 -12.97
CA GLU A 406 -30.10 -25.90 -12.95
C GLU A 406 -29.87 -27.37 -13.35
N LEU A 407 -29.05 -27.60 -14.38
CA LEU A 407 -28.68 -28.94 -14.83
C LEU A 407 -27.90 -29.72 -13.77
N GLU A 408 -27.00 -29.06 -13.05
CA GLU A 408 -26.24 -29.65 -11.94
C GLU A 408 -27.18 -30.05 -10.79
N GLU A 409 -28.11 -29.17 -10.42
CA GLU A 409 -29.06 -29.42 -9.34
C GLU A 409 -30.00 -30.58 -9.68
N TYR A 410 -30.53 -30.62 -10.91
CA TYR A 410 -31.34 -31.74 -11.36
C TYR A 410 -30.54 -33.04 -11.44
N SER A 411 -29.33 -33.00 -11.98
CA SER A 411 -28.47 -34.19 -12.08
C SER A 411 -28.16 -34.74 -10.68
N SER A 412 -27.87 -33.87 -9.72
CA SER A 412 -27.66 -34.22 -8.31
C SER A 412 -28.91 -34.84 -7.67
N MET A 413 -30.10 -34.28 -7.95
CA MET A 413 -31.36 -34.81 -7.46
C MET A 413 -31.72 -36.15 -8.10
N LEU A 414 -31.46 -36.32 -9.40
CA LEU A 414 -31.65 -37.58 -10.12
C LEU A 414 -30.73 -38.68 -9.59
N ILE A 415 -29.45 -38.36 -9.34
CA ILE A 415 -28.49 -39.28 -8.73
C ILE A 415 -28.99 -39.69 -7.34
N THR A 416 -29.43 -38.74 -6.52
CA THR A 416 -29.99 -39.01 -5.18
C THR A 416 -31.21 -39.92 -5.27
N TYR A 417 -32.12 -39.67 -6.21
CA TYR A 417 -33.31 -40.49 -6.43
C TYR A 417 -32.97 -41.92 -6.87
N LEU A 418 -32.04 -42.07 -7.81
CA LEU A 418 -31.57 -43.38 -8.27
C LEU A 418 -30.85 -44.16 -7.15
N ALA A 419 -30.04 -43.48 -6.35
CA ALA A 419 -29.36 -44.08 -5.21
C ALA A 419 -30.35 -44.58 -4.14
N TYR A 420 -31.43 -43.82 -3.90
CA TYR A 420 -32.51 -44.22 -3.00
C TYR A 420 -33.29 -45.42 -3.55
N LYS A 421 -33.60 -45.42 -4.86
CA LYS A 421 -34.31 -46.52 -5.53
C LYS A 421 -33.52 -47.83 -5.53
N ASN A 422 -32.19 -47.76 -5.54
CA ASN A 422 -31.30 -48.92 -5.58
C ASN A 422 -30.85 -49.40 -4.19
N GLU A 423 -31.47 -48.92 -3.10
CA GLU A 423 -31.18 -49.30 -1.70
C GLU A 423 -29.70 -49.16 -1.29
N MET A 424 -28.98 -48.19 -1.87
CA MET A 424 -27.59 -47.94 -1.48
C MET A 424 -27.54 -47.16 -0.15
N PRO A 425 -26.77 -47.61 0.86
CA PRO A 425 -26.76 -47.03 2.21
C PRO A 425 -26.17 -45.60 2.28
N ASP A 426 -25.63 -45.08 1.17
CA ASP A 426 -24.92 -43.79 1.11
C ASP A 426 -25.51 -42.83 0.05
N ALA A 427 -26.83 -42.84 -0.09
CA ALA A 427 -27.55 -42.09 -1.13
C ALA A 427 -27.31 -40.56 -1.12
N ALA A 428 -27.01 -39.98 0.05
CA ALA A 428 -26.68 -38.56 0.19
C ALA A 428 -25.23 -38.23 -0.19
N VAL A 429 -24.31 -39.19 -0.05
CA VAL A 429 -22.88 -39.01 -0.37
C VAL A 429 -22.62 -39.25 -1.85
N SER A 430 -23.43 -40.08 -2.51
CA SER A 430 -23.31 -40.35 -3.94
C SER A 430 -23.64 -39.15 -4.85
N ALA A 431 -24.34 -38.14 -4.33
CA ALA A 431 -24.65 -36.88 -5.04
C ALA A 431 -23.53 -35.83 -4.92
N LEU A 432 -22.58 -36.04 -4.01
CA LEU A 432 -21.38 -35.22 -3.92
C LEU A 432 -20.33 -35.83 -4.86
N SER A 433 -19.93 -35.10 -5.90
CA SER A 433 -18.81 -35.44 -6.77
C SER A 433 -17.48 -35.36 -6.00
N LEU A 434 -17.26 -36.30 -5.07
CA LEU A 434 -16.04 -36.41 -4.25
C LEU A 434 -14.84 -36.90 -5.08
N ASP A 435 -15.04 -37.35 -6.32
CA ASP A 435 -14.01 -37.87 -7.21
C ASP A 435 -13.16 -36.76 -7.88
N GLN A 436 -13.47 -35.48 -7.64
CA GLN A 436 -12.72 -34.31 -8.16
C GLN A 436 -12.13 -33.39 -7.08
N MET A 437 -12.12 -33.79 -5.81
CA MET A 437 -11.20 -33.16 -4.87
C MET A 437 -9.83 -33.78 -5.06
N VAL A 438 -8.87 -32.99 -5.56
CA VAL A 438 -7.44 -33.35 -5.57
C VAL A 438 -7.11 -33.91 -4.18
N GLU A 439 -6.76 -35.19 -4.12
CA GLU A 439 -6.12 -35.74 -2.93
C GLU A 439 -4.88 -34.90 -2.67
N LYS A 440 -4.96 -34.04 -1.66
CA LYS A 440 -3.83 -33.24 -1.24
C LYS A 440 -2.74 -34.23 -0.83
N ASP A 441 -1.68 -34.31 -1.62
CA ASP A 441 -0.54 -35.21 -1.44
C ASP A 441 -0.21 -35.34 0.05
N LYS A 442 -0.53 -36.51 0.62
CA LYS A 442 -0.20 -36.86 2.01
C LYS A 442 1.29 -37.24 2.16
N GLU A 443 2.13 -36.87 1.19
CA GLU A 443 3.58 -37.02 1.23
C GLU A 443 4.33 -35.78 1.75
N ALA A 444 3.62 -34.78 2.29
CA ALA A 444 4.25 -33.87 3.23
C ALA A 444 4.32 -34.59 4.60
N GLY A 445 5.46 -35.24 4.87
CA GLY A 445 5.79 -35.77 6.20
C GLY A 445 5.52 -34.73 7.30
N PRO A 446 5.28 -35.15 8.55
CA PRO A 446 4.83 -34.25 9.61
C PRO A 446 5.76 -33.04 9.67
N LEU A 447 5.21 -31.86 9.34
CA LEU A 447 5.87 -30.57 9.53
C LEU A 447 6.19 -30.48 11.02
N HIS A 448 7.44 -30.78 11.37
CA HIS A 448 7.98 -30.57 12.70
C HIS A 448 8.10 -29.06 12.89
N ILE A 449 7.02 -28.46 13.39
CA ILE A 449 7.03 -27.08 13.87
C ILE A 449 7.75 -27.13 15.22
N GLU A 450 9.06 -26.91 15.20
CA GLU A 450 9.79 -26.60 16.43
C GLU A 450 9.25 -25.27 16.98
N ALA A 451 8.75 -25.32 18.22
CA ALA A 451 8.44 -24.12 18.96
C ALA A 451 9.73 -23.29 19.11
N PRO A 452 9.66 -21.95 19.06
CA PRO A 452 10.86 -21.12 19.19
C PRO A 452 11.53 -21.43 20.52
N SER A 453 12.77 -21.90 20.45
CA SER A 453 13.68 -22.00 21.58
C SER A 453 13.76 -20.64 22.27
N SER A 454 13.40 -20.61 23.55
CA SER A 454 13.44 -19.44 24.43
C SER A 454 14.85 -19.03 24.85
N ASN A 455 15.88 -19.36 24.05
CA ASN A 455 17.28 -19.11 24.37
C ASN A 455 17.98 -18.03 23.52
N ASP A 456 17.28 -17.30 22.65
CA ASP A 456 17.83 -16.06 22.09
C ASP A 456 17.39 -14.86 22.93
N ALA A 457 17.72 -14.93 24.22
CA ALA A 457 17.86 -13.76 25.07
C ALA A 457 19.25 -13.14 24.80
N GLU A 458 19.29 -11.80 24.81
CA GLU A 458 20.49 -10.95 24.86
C GLU A 458 21.25 -10.85 23.51
N THR A 459 21.09 -9.77 22.76
CA THR A 459 21.67 -8.47 23.15
C THR A 459 20.68 -7.32 23.03
N GLU A 460 20.19 -6.87 24.19
CA GLU A 460 19.66 -5.53 24.33
C GLU A 460 20.80 -4.54 24.03
N ASP A 461 20.68 -3.78 22.95
CA ASP A 461 21.46 -2.55 22.82
C ASP A 461 20.90 -1.55 23.84
N GLU A 462 21.48 -1.58 25.05
CA GLU A 462 21.27 -0.56 26.06
C GLU A 462 21.47 0.81 25.43
N VAL A 463 20.45 1.66 25.55
CA VAL A 463 20.47 3.05 25.10
C VAL A 463 21.49 3.81 25.96
N ILE A 464 22.72 3.94 25.45
CA ILE A 464 23.77 4.72 26.10
C ILE A 464 23.44 6.20 25.93
N THR A 465 22.93 6.83 26.99
CA THR A 465 22.55 8.26 27.04
C THR A 465 23.66 9.16 27.61
N ASN A 466 24.84 8.62 27.97
CA ASN A 466 25.92 9.37 28.62
C ASN A 466 27.24 9.38 27.81
N GLY A 467 27.82 10.57 27.62
CA GLY A 467 28.98 10.80 26.75
C GLY A 467 30.29 10.14 27.19
N LYS A 468 30.46 9.83 28.49
CA LYS A 468 31.65 9.12 28.99
C LYS A 468 31.68 7.64 28.59
N ASP A 469 30.52 7.02 28.46
CA ASP A 469 30.40 5.59 28.12
C ASP A 469 30.55 5.37 26.60
N LEU A 470 30.13 6.35 25.80
CA LEU A 470 30.45 6.44 24.37
C LEU A 470 31.97 6.47 24.11
N TYR A 471 32.73 7.24 24.90
CA TYR A 471 34.18 7.33 24.75
C TYR A 471 34.89 6.02 25.12
N LYS A 472 34.44 5.33 26.17
CA LYS A 472 34.95 4.00 26.53
C LYS A 472 34.61 2.92 25.49
N ARG A 473 33.43 2.97 24.87
CA ARG A 473 33.06 2.06 23.79
C ARG A 473 33.89 2.34 22.53
N PHE A 474 34.17 3.61 22.25
CA PHE A 474 35.07 4.02 21.17
C PHE A 474 36.51 3.53 21.38
N GLU A 475 37.09 3.69 22.58
CA GLU A 475 38.43 3.15 22.89
C GLU A 475 38.47 1.62 22.74
N ASN A 476 37.44 0.90 23.22
CA ASN A 476 37.37 -0.54 23.06
C ASN A 476 37.25 -1.01 21.60
N LEU A 477 36.62 -0.20 20.73
CA LEU A 477 36.51 -0.49 19.29
C LEU A 477 37.81 -0.17 18.53
N VAL A 478 38.54 0.85 18.97
CA VAL A 478 39.88 1.17 18.44
C VAL A 478 40.91 0.14 18.89
N HIS A 479 40.84 -0.36 20.13
CA HIS A 479 41.71 -1.45 20.62
C HIS A 479 41.40 -2.82 20.01
N LYS A 480 40.20 -3.02 19.46
CA LYS A 480 39.81 -4.25 18.72
C LYS A 480 40.12 -4.18 17.21
N ASP A 481 40.85 -3.18 16.74
CA ASP A 481 41.19 -2.94 15.32
C ASP A 481 39.98 -2.89 14.36
N GLN A 482 38.76 -2.66 14.89
CA GLN A 482 37.53 -2.59 14.08
C GLN A 482 37.28 -1.19 13.48
N ILE A 483 38.11 -0.20 13.84
CA ILE A 483 38.11 1.14 13.25
C ILE A 483 39.54 1.49 12.84
N ASN A 484 39.82 1.45 11.54
CA ASN A 484 41.09 1.91 10.97
C ASN A 484 41.01 3.42 10.72
N ILE A 485 41.62 4.25 11.59
CA ILE A 485 41.78 5.68 11.32
C ILE A 485 42.98 5.84 10.38
N GLY A 486 42.71 5.70 9.09
CA GLY A 486 43.67 5.97 8.03
C GLY A 486 43.97 7.47 7.94
N GLY A 487 45.02 7.91 8.62
CA GLY A 487 45.75 9.12 8.26
C GLY A 487 46.94 8.76 7.39
N GLN A 488 46.92 9.11 6.11
CA GLN A 488 48.14 9.38 5.35
C GLN A 488 47.94 10.54 4.38
N GLY A 489 48.51 11.67 4.76
CA GLY A 489 48.79 12.84 3.93
C GLY A 489 49.87 13.66 4.63
N ALA A 490 51.11 13.50 4.15
CA ALA A 490 52.33 14.27 4.43
C ALA A 490 53.11 14.00 5.73
N ALA A 491 54.14 13.17 5.60
CA ALA A 491 55.34 13.24 6.41
C ALA A 491 56.27 14.34 5.85
N ALA A 492 56.81 15.20 6.72
CA ALA A 492 58.24 15.58 6.75
C ALA A 492 58.51 16.69 7.79
N HIS A 493 59.54 16.45 8.60
CA HIS A 493 60.40 17.43 9.29
C HIS A 493 59.78 18.50 10.21
N ALA A 494 59.97 18.34 11.52
CA ALA A 494 61.02 19.04 12.27
C ALA A 494 60.87 18.78 13.78
N GLY A 495 61.97 18.36 14.42
CA GLY A 495 62.04 18.26 15.87
C GLY A 495 62.29 19.61 16.54
N SER A 496 62.05 19.62 17.86
CA SER A 496 62.70 20.45 18.90
C SER A 496 62.85 21.96 18.63
N HIS A 497 62.08 22.78 19.35
CA HIS A 497 62.57 23.89 20.22
C HIS A 497 61.37 24.72 20.72
N LYS A 498 61.11 24.76 22.03
CA LYS A 498 61.42 25.87 22.97
C LYS A 498 60.78 27.22 22.60
N ASP A 499 60.03 27.73 23.59
CA ASP A 499 59.99 29.11 24.07
C ASP A 499 60.46 30.21 23.11
N GLN A 500 59.58 31.15 22.80
CA GLN A 500 59.77 32.57 23.16
C GLN A 500 58.64 33.46 22.60
N TYR A 501 58.00 34.18 23.52
CA TYR A 501 57.71 35.61 23.48
C TYR A 501 57.19 36.30 22.20
N SER A 502 56.07 37.01 22.42
CA SER A 502 55.93 38.47 22.22
C SER A 502 55.09 38.99 21.03
N LYS A 503 53.93 39.54 21.44
CA LYS A 503 53.38 40.88 21.16
C LYS A 503 52.80 41.25 19.79
N ALA A 504 51.78 42.09 19.96
CA ALA A 504 51.27 43.16 19.10
C ALA A 504 50.41 42.66 17.94
N GLY A 505 49.12 42.98 17.90
CA GLY A 505 48.59 44.35 17.82
C GLY A 505 48.09 44.49 16.39
N GLY A 506 46.79 44.35 16.13
CA GLY A 506 45.90 45.50 16.11
C GLY A 506 46.03 46.23 14.78
N SER A 507 45.05 46.11 13.89
CA SER A 507 44.44 47.29 13.29
C SER A 507 43.16 46.95 12.55
N HIS A 508 42.21 47.84 12.77
CA HIS A 508 40.89 47.96 12.22
C HIS A 508 40.93 48.63 10.84
N MET A 509 39.80 48.53 10.11
CA MET A 509 39.42 49.33 8.93
C MET A 509 40.20 49.02 7.63
N ARG A 510 39.61 49.02 6.44
CA ARG A 510 38.39 49.67 5.93
C ARG A 510 38.12 49.08 4.54
N HIS A 511 36.84 49.07 4.14
CA HIS A 511 36.28 49.40 2.80
C HIS A 511 36.97 48.83 1.53
N GLN A 512 36.29 48.53 0.43
CA GLN A 512 34.99 48.88 -0.13
C GLN A 512 34.82 47.96 -1.35
N LYS A 513 33.57 47.67 -1.69
CA LYS A 513 33.00 47.64 -3.04
C LYS A 513 33.97 47.55 -4.23
N GLU A 514 33.80 46.51 -5.05
CA GLU A 514 33.09 46.63 -6.33
C GLU A 514 32.13 45.44 -6.50
#